data_AF-A0A8J1VT48-F1
#
_entry.id   AF-A0A8J1VT48-F1
#
_cell.length_a   1.000
_cell.length_b   1.000
_cell.length_c   1.000
_cell.angle_alpha   90.00
_cell.angle_beta   90.00
_cell.angle_gamma   90.00
#
_symmetry.space_group_name_H-M   'P 1'
#
loop_
_entity.id
_entity.type
_entity.pdbx_description
1 polymer ?
#
loop_
_entity_poly.entity_id
_entity_poly.type
_entity_poly.pdbx_seq_one_letter_code
_entity_poly.pdbx_strand_id
1 'polypeptide(L)'
;MEVDDDAGDKFIGESDRDALGQVISQSFECEAEDRDQPKRTSPMQTAAARRVIRGIRWILGPSEPLPTLDLPQPAASCSLSITLGNRSTSLAFDKPIHRLGRSRLFRRALIPFLLLWATANVLLIRQQYYVSTPQIISCDSSLWDDWPPDTCGLDATGCMDDLANSTFRCMGGCRDVVLGNPRWVGDEIVNKVPLIIGGGDENRIYRADSWICPSALHAGLISPLLGGCVTLTSLPFPSGSTSFVNSTAHGLTSTPFEPHYPGAFTLASSKSAGCLDLHPIFTGFNAFCLLLTTLFLSPSPPILFSILIILGYLQITLISDPPLQPPDWSGILGGILPALFTGYWIYITSFRRTLNAFSSLPFELALWQGAGYWIGIESSTIFAKLPISRLGYGGLDNAGIVTLVIIVGVVVIVVGIQAWQMRKAGLLQFYLVRYLPLVPILVVLAKIPGYTLRLHHYLFTLAALPVLSLPNRVSLFGQAFAFGLFLDGIGRWGWDSILEATASLLGDAAAGTGTPSFLSNSTATILSWTPGNDSLVGYGYSGITMLVDDIQSLFNYNGSGLALADLSLTAGMDHYFRLAWMVNGSSLDYTDPAVLGSNGSWSLPS
;
A
#
# COMPACT_ATOMS: atom_id res chain seq x y z
N MET A 1 -2.76 -46.07 -12.96
CA MET A 1 -1.96 -47.06 -12.20
C MET A 1 -2.71 -47.27 -10.90
N GLU A 2 -3.78 -48.06 -11.00
CA GLU A 2 -4.51 -48.61 -9.86
C GLU A 2 -3.64 -49.64 -9.15
N VAL A 3 -3.70 -49.65 -7.84
CA VAL A 3 -3.64 -50.88 -7.03
C VAL A 3 -4.66 -50.69 -5.91
N ASP A 4 -5.79 -51.36 -6.07
CA ASP A 4 -6.66 -51.81 -4.99
C ASP A 4 -5.91 -52.79 -4.10
N ASP A 5 -6.20 -52.80 -2.79
CA ASP A 5 -6.47 -54.06 -2.11
C ASP A 5 -7.40 -53.86 -0.92
N ASP A 6 -8.39 -54.74 -0.90
CA ASP A 6 -9.60 -54.82 -0.10
C ASP A 6 -9.39 -55.74 1.12
N ALA A 7 -10.46 -55.91 1.91
CA ALA A 7 -10.67 -56.78 3.08
C ALA A 7 -10.47 -56.08 4.45
N GLY A 8 -11.49 -55.84 5.29
CA GLY A 8 -12.82 -56.42 5.39
C GLY A 8 -12.85 -57.48 6.49
N ASP A 9 -13.33 -57.14 7.69
CA ASP A 9 -14.22 -58.05 8.45
C ASP A 9 -15.00 -57.35 9.58
N LYS A 10 -16.06 -58.04 10.00
CA LYS A 10 -17.39 -57.53 10.39
C LYS A 10 -17.76 -57.83 11.86
N PHE A 11 -18.71 -57.03 12.39
CA PHE A 11 -19.66 -57.28 13.52
C PHE A 11 -19.08 -57.46 14.95
N ILE A 12 -19.59 -56.88 16.04
CA ILE A 12 -20.92 -56.91 16.74
C ILE A 12 -20.90 -55.67 17.67
N GLY A 13 -21.93 -54.83 17.92
CA GLY A 13 -23.32 -55.03 18.34
C GLY A 13 -23.58 -54.20 19.62
N GLU A 14 -24.55 -53.28 19.52
CA GLU A 14 -25.41 -52.63 20.53
C GLU A 14 -24.97 -52.37 22.00
N SER A 15 -25.30 -51.15 22.44
CA SER A 15 -25.87 -50.74 23.74
C SER A 15 -25.02 -49.89 24.72
N ASP A 16 -25.71 -48.84 25.14
CA ASP A 16 -25.58 -48.02 26.34
C ASP A 16 -25.14 -46.56 26.25
N ARG A 17 -25.97 -45.78 26.94
CA ARG A 17 -26.14 -44.33 26.94
C ARG A 17 -25.23 -43.69 27.98
N ASP A 18 -25.17 -42.36 27.89
CA ASP A 18 -24.80 -41.41 28.93
C ASP A 18 -23.31 -41.34 29.33
N ALA A 19 -22.63 -40.28 28.90
CA ALA A 19 -22.13 -39.24 29.81
C ALA A 19 -21.12 -38.31 29.11
N LEU A 20 -21.31 -37.01 29.39
CA LEU A 20 -20.36 -35.89 29.29
C LEU A 20 -18.88 -36.25 29.01
N GLY A 21 -18.43 -35.96 27.79
CA GLY A 21 -17.01 -35.84 27.46
C GLY A 21 -16.46 -34.46 27.84
N GLN A 22 -16.14 -34.29 29.12
CA GLN A 22 -15.33 -33.17 29.62
C GLN A 22 -13.86 -33.56 29.38
N VAL A 23 -13.24 -33.03 28.32
CA VAL A 23 -11.81 -33.21 28.07
C VAL A 23 -11.04 -32.40 29.13
N ILE A 24 -10.69 -33.09 30.21
CA ILE A 24 -9.71 -32.65 31.20
C ILE A 24 -8.34 -32.81 30.54
N SER A 25 -7.66 -31.70 30.25
CA SER A 25 -6.23 -31.73 29.97
C SER A 25 -5.51 -32.07 31.28
N GLN A 26 -5.16 -33.33 31.48
CA GLN A 26 -4.21 -33.75 32.50
C GLN A 26 -2.84 -33.19 32.14
N SER A 27 -2.38 -32.20 32.90
CA SER A 27 -0.96 -31.88 33.01
C SER A 27 -0.28 -32.97 33.84
N PHE A 28 0.76 -33.59 33.29
CA PHE A 28 1.68 -34.43 34.04
C PHE A 28 2.39 -33.57 35.10
N GLU A 29 2.03 -33.73 36.37
CA GLU A 29 2.86 -33.32 37.50
C GLU A 29 3.77 -34.50 37.86
N CYS A 30 5.06 -34.36 37.57
CA CYS A 30 6.08 -35.18 38.22
C CYS A 30 6.29 -34.61 39.62
N GLU A 31 5.74 -35.27 40.65
CA GLU A 31 6.18 -35.08 42.03
C GLU A 31 7.65 -35.51 42.15
N ALA A 32 8.54 -34.52 42.24
CA ALA A 32 9.87 -34.73 42.75
C ALA A 32 9.82 -34.52 44.27
N GLU A 33 10.08 -35.59 45.03
CA GLU A 33 10.43 -35.55 46.46
C GLU A 33 11.54 -34.53 46.70
N ASP A 34 11.22 -33.41 47.37
CA ASP A 34 12.21 -32.40 47.75
C ASP A 34 12.99 -32.89 48.96
N ARG A 35 14.16 -33.50 48.71
CA ARG A 35 15.22 -33.62 49.70
C ARG A 35 15.69 -32.23 50.08
N ASP A 36 15.65 -31.94 51.38
CA ASP A 36 16.42 -30.94 52.12
C ASP A 36 17.44 -30.15 51.25
N GLN A 37 16.98 -29.06 50.63
CA GLN A 37 17.90 -28.11 50.00
C GLN A 37 18.58 -27.27 51.08
N PRO A 38 19.92 -27.15 51.08
CA PRO A 38 20.60 -26.24 51.98
C PRO A 38 20.18 -24.81 51.65
N LYS A 39 19.72 -24.07 52.67
CA LYS A 39 19.43 -22.63 52.63
C LYS A 39 20.56 -21.90 51.90
N ARG A 40 20.33 -21.55 50.64
CA ARG A 40 21.22 -20.71 49.84
C ARG A 40 21.21 -19.32 50.46
N THR A 41 22.21 -19.00 51.26
CA THR A 41 22.44 -17.66 51.78
C THR A 41 22.61 -16.72 50.59
N SER A 42 21.65 -15.81 50.40
CA SER A 42 21.80 -14.77 49.38
C SER A 42 22.98 -13.89 49.77
N PRO A 43 23.93 -13.60 48.85
CA PRO A 43 25.02 -12.70 49.17
C PRO A 43 24.44 -11.34 49.56
N MET A 44 24.91 -10.79 50.68
CA MET A 44 24.47 -9.51 51.21
C MET A 44 24.71 -8.42 50.17
N GLN A 45 23.69 -8.12 49.35
CA GLN A 45 23.79 -7.13 48.29
C GLN A 45 24.15 -5.77 48.90
N THR A 46 25.23 -5.17 48.42
CA THR A 46 25.73 -3.86 48.84
C THR A 46 24.66 -2.78 48.63
N ALA A 47 24.70 -1.71 49.43
CA ALA A 47 23.75 -0.60 49.30
C ALA A 47 23.73 0.00 47.89
N ALA A 48 24.88 -0.01 47.20
CA ALA A 48 25.00 0.38 45.79
C ALA A 48 24.20 -0.55 44.86
N ALA A 49 24.35 -1.87 45.00
CA ALA A 49 23.58 -2.83 44.20
C ALA A 49 22.05 -2.68 44.42
N ARG A 50 21.61 -2.43 45.66
CA ARG A 50 20.19 -2.19 45.95
C ARG A 50 19.66 -0.89 45.32
N ARG A 51 20.48 0.17 45.29
CA ARG A 51 20.12 1.43 44.60
C ARG A 51 20.00 1.23 43.10
N VAL A 52 20.95 0.49 42.50
CA VAL A 52 20.91 0.14 41.06
C VAL A 52 19.68 -0.69 40.73
N ILE A 53 19.41 -1.77 41.49
CA ILE A 53 18.21 -2.62 41.28
C ILE A 53 16.92 -1.82 41.44
N ARG A 54 16.85 -0.92 42.43
CA ARG A 54 15.70 -0.04 42.62
C ARG A 54 15.53 0.93 41.45
N GLY A 55 16.62 1.49 40.93
CA GLY A 55 16.63 2.31 39.72
C GLY A 55 16.15 1.53 38.49
N ILE A 56 16.66 0.32 38.27
CA ILE A 56 16.25 -0.56 37.18
C ILE A 56 14.75 -0.89 37.28
N ARG A 57 14.25 -1.27 38.46
CA ARG A 57 12.80 -1.48 38.66
C ARG A 57 12.00 -0.18 38.46
N TRP A 58 12.57 0.97 38.81
CA TRP A 58 11.97 2.28 38.55
C TRP A 58 11.97 2.71 37.08
N ILE A 59 12.80 2.10 36.22
CA ILE A 59 12.82 2.38 34.76
C ILE A 59 12.12 1.29 33.96
N LEU A 60 12.41 0.02 34.20
CA LEU A 60 11.91 -1.13 33.42
C LEU A 60 10.65 -1.82 33.98
N GLY A 61 10.45 -1.77 35.30
CA GLY A 61 9.28 -2.33 35.97
C GLY A 61 9.62 -3.60 36.75
N PRO A 62 8.62 -4.42 37.12
CA PRO A 62 8.84 -5.76 37.66
C PRO A 62 9.67 -6.63 36.69
N SER A 63 10.49 -7.52 37.24
CA SER A 63 11.33 -8.43 36.45
C SER A 63 10.55 -9.55 35.79
N GLU A 64 9.38 -9.89 36.34
CA GLU A 64 8.48 -10.91 35.82
C GLU A 64 7.15 -10.26 35.40
N PRO A 65 6.61 -10.64 34.23
CA PRO A 65 5.28 -10.21 33.82
C PRO A 65 4.19 -10.63 34.81
N LEU A 66 3.21 -9.76 35.01
CA LEU A 66 2.00 -10.12 35.74
C LEU A 66 1.22 -11.22 34.98
N PRO A 67 0.61 -12.19 35.70
CA PRO A 67 -0.35 -13.12 35.12
C PRO A 67 -1.47 -12.37 34.40
N THR A 68 -2.02 -12.97 33.34
CA THR A 68 -3.05 -12.32 32.50
C THR A 68 -4.32 -11.96 33.27
N LEU A 69 -4.67 -12.75 34.28
CA LEU A 69 -5.83 -12.52 35.15
C LEU A 69 -5.65 -11.30 36.06
N ASP A 70 -4.41 -10.93 36.38
CA ASP A 70 -4.08 -9.83 37.28
C ASP A 70 -3.94 -8.48 36.56
N LEU A 71 -4.04 -8.49 35.23
CA LEU A 71 -4.02 -7.25 34.46
C LEU A 71 -5.33 -6.47 34.67
N PRO A 72 -5.26 -5.12 34.72
CA PRO A 72 -6.44 -4.29 34.86
C PRO A 72 -7.47 -4.60 33.77
N GLN A 73 -8.70 -4.93 34.17
CA GLN A 73 -9.79 -5.20 33.23
C GLN A 73 -10.43 -3.90 32.77
N PRO A 74 -10.81 -3.79 31.47
CA PRO A 74 -11.47 -2.60 30.95
C PRO A 74 -12.88 -2.46 31.54
N ALA A 75 -13.26 -1.21 31.84
CA ALA A 75 -14.64 -0.84 32.18
C ALA A 75 -15.28 -0.07 31.02
N ALA A 76 -16.61 -0.12 30.88
CA ALA A 76 -17.34 0.62 29.85
C ALA A 76 -17.08 2.13 29.93
N SER A 77 -16.84 2.81 28.79
CA SER A 77 -16.61 4.27 28.75
C SER A 77 -17.90 5.04 28.96
N CYS A 78 -19.02 4.50 28.47
CA CYS A 78 -20.31 5.18 28.48
C CYS A 78 -21.27 4.46 29.42
N SER A 79 -21.71 5.16 30.46
CA SER A 79 -22.78 4.72 31.35
C SER A 79 -23.79 5.84 31.57
N LEU A 80 -25.08 5.53 31.44
CA LEU A 80 -26.15 6.40 31.85
C LEU A 80 -26.38 6.23 33.35
N SER A 81 -26.15 7.28 34.13
CA SER A 81 -26.48 7.29 35.57
C SER A 81 -27.81 8.00 35.80
N ILE A 82 -28.78 7.29 36.38
CA ILE A 82 -30.05 7.86 36.82
C ILE A 82 -30.03 7.93 38.35
N THR A 83 -30.21 9.12 38.89
CA THR A 83 -30.34 9.37 40.34
C THR A 83 -31.80 9.66 40.66
N LEU A 84 -32.42 8.80 41.49
CA LEU A 84 -33.78 8.99 41.99
C LEU A 84 -33.76 8.93 43.52
N GLY A 85 -33.88 10.10 44.17
CA GLY A 85 -33.72 10.24 45.62
C GLY A 85 -32.31 9.83 46.08
N ASN A 86 -32.21 8.99 47.11
CA ASN A 86 -30.94 8.48 47.65
C ASN A 86 -30.37 7.28 46.87
N ARG A 87 -30.94 6.90 45.72
CA ARG A 87 -30.47 5.77 44.91
C ARG A 87 -29.92 6.27 43.58
N SER A 88 -28.66 5.95 43.30
CA SER A 88 -28.04 6.09 41.98
C SER A 88 -27.95 4.72 41.31
N THR A 89 -28.39 4.61 40.06
CA THR A 89 -28.20 3.41 39.24
C THR A 89 -27.45 3.79 37.97
N SER A 90 -26.40 3.04 37.63
CA SER A 90 -25.65 3.24 36.38
C SER A 90 -25.89 2.07 35.42
N LEU A 91 -26.39 2.40 34.23
CA LEU A 91 -26.57 1.47 33.12
C LEU A 91 -25.48 1.71 32.07
N ALA A 92 -24.53 0.78 31.98
CA ALA A 92 -23.57 0.77 30.89
C ALA A 92 -24.25 0.32 29.59
N PHE A 93 -23.96 1.01 28.48
CA PHE A 93 -24.53 0.71 27.15
C PHE A 93 -24.23 -0.72 26.67
N ASP A 94 -23.08 -1.27 27.04
CA ASP A 94 -22.67 -2.63 26.67
C ASP A 94 -23.55 -3.74 27.28
N LYS A 95 -24.09 -3.53 28.49
CA LYS A 95 -24.83 -4.57 29.22
C LYS A 95 -26.08 -5.09 28.46
N PRO A 96 -26.99 -4.23 27.96
CA PRO A 96 -28.14 -4.70 27.18
C PRO A 96 -27.72 -5.35 25.85
N ILE A 97 -26.74 -4.77 25.15
CA ILE A 97 -26.24 -5.27 23.86
C ILE A 97 -25.63 -6.68 24.04
N HIS A 98 -24.73 -6.84 25.01
CA HIS A 98 -24.10 -8.12 25.32
C HIS A 98 -25.12 -9.19 25.75
N ARG A 99 -26.17 -8.80 26.50
CA ARG A 99 -27.27 -9.73 26.85
C ARG A 99 -28.05 -10.18 25.61
N LEU A 100 -28.36 -9.24 24.71
CA LEU A 100 -29.08 -9.53 23.48
C LEU A 100 -28.28 -10.49 22.59
N GLY A 101 -27.00 -10.22 22.38
CA GLY A 101 -26.13 -11.08 21.56
C GLY A 101 -25.89 -12.47 22.14
N ARG A 102 -25.91 -12.61 23.48
CA ARG A 102 -25.86 -13.92 24.13
C ARG A 102 -27.18 -14.69 24.11
N SER A 103 -28.29 -14.10 23.66
CA SER A 103 -29.55 -14.83 23.53
C SER A 103 -29.42 -16.00 22.54
N ARG A 104 -30.21 -17.06 22.72
CA ARG A 104 -30.15 -18.25 21.85
C ARG A 104 -30.45 -17.91 20.38
N LEU A 105 -31.32 -16.93 20.15
CA LEU A 105 -31.70 -16.48 18.82
C LEU A 105 -30.50 -15.89 18.07
N PHE A 106 -29.85 -14.87 18.64
CA PHE A 106 -28.72 -14.18 18.00
C PHE A 106 -27.51 -15.10 17.82
N ARG A 107 -27.25 -15.99 18.79
CA ARG A 107 -26.17 -16.98 18.67
C ARG A 107 -26.40 -17.98 17.53
N ARG A 108 -27.65 -18.38 17.30
CA ARG A 108 -28.04 -19.23 16.14
C ARG A 108 -28.08 -18.44 14.84
N ALA A 109 -28.31 -17.14 14.89
CA ALA A 109 -28.33 -16.26 13.72
C ALA A 109 -26.92 -15.97 13.15
N LEU A 110 -25.84 -16.20 13.91
CA LEU A 110 -24.47 -15.93 13.46
C LEU A 110 -24.12 -16.67 12.16
N ILE A 111 -24.28 -17.99 12.12
CA ILE A 111 -23.95 -18.80 10.94
C ILE A 111 -24.76 -18.39 9.70
N PRO A 112 -26.11 -18.32 9.73
CA PRO A 112 -26.86 -17.90 8.55
C PRO A 112 -26.55 -16.46 8.13
N PHE A 113 -26.25 -15.55 9.07
CA PHE A 113 -25.79 -14.21 8.74
C PHE A 113 -24.44 -14.24 8.00
N LEU A 114 -23.46 -15.02 8.48
CA LEU A 114 -22.16 -15.16 7.81
C LEU A 114 -22.29 -15.76 6.41
N LEU A 115 -23.18 -16.76 6.21
CA LEU A 115 -23.44 -17.35 4.90
C LEU A 115 -24.09 -16.35 3.94
N LEU A 116 -25.07 -15.58 4.42
CA LEU A 116 -25.69 -14.51 3.62
C LEU A 116 -24.68 -13.43 3.25
N TRP A 117 -23.85 -13.02 4.22
CA TRP A 117 -22.81 -12.01 4.02
C TRP A 117 -21.76 -12.49 3.01
N ALA A 118 -21.30 -13.74 3.10
CA ALA A 118 -20.39 -14.34 2.13
C ALA A 118 -21.02 -14.41 0.74
N THR A 119 -22.29 -14.82 0.65
CA THR A 119 -23.04 -14.87 -0.63
C THR A 119 -23.16 -13.49 -1.26
N ALA A 120 -23.47 -12.45 -0.46
CA ALA A 120 -23.52 -11.07 -0.94
C ALA A 120 -22.16 -10.60 -1.47
N ASN A 121 -21.06 -10.91 -0.79
CA ASN A 121 -19.71 -10.61 -1.28
C ASN A 121 -19.42 -11.30 -2.62
N VAL A 122 -19.78 -12.59 -2.77
CA VAL A 122 -19.63 -13.31 -4.04
C VAL A 122 -20.39 -12.62 -5.18
N LEU A 123 -21.63 -12.17 -4.93
CA LEU A 123 -22.43 -11.46 -5.92
C LEU A 123 -21.82 -10.09 -6.28
N LEU A 124 -21.28 -9.37 -5.30
CA LEU A 124 -20.60 -8.09 -5.53
C LEU A 124 -19.29 -8.27 -6.31
N ILE A 125 -18.48 -9.29 -5.98
CA ILE A 125 -17.26 -9.65 -6.73
C ILE A 125 -17.61 -10.00 -8.18
N ARG A 126 -18.69 -10.79 -8.37
CA ARG A 126 -19.21 -11.08 -9.71
C ARG A 126 -19.55 -9.81 -10.48
N GLN A 127 -20.24 -8.86 -9.83
CA GLN A 127 -20.61 -7.60 -10.45
C GLN A 127 -19.39 -6.71 -10.77
N GLN A 128 -18.35 -6.75 -9.93
CA GLN A 128 -17.15 -5.95 -10.12
C GLN A 128 -16.26 -6.45 -11.28
N TYR A 129 -16.09 -7.77 -11.44
CA TYR A 129 -15.07 -8.33 -12.36
C TYR A 129 -15.60 -9.27 -13.45
N TYR A 130 -16.77 -9.89 -13.25
CA TYR A 130 -17.22 -11.03 -14.09
C TYR A 130 -18.50 -10.74 -14.90
N VAL A 131 -18.96 -9.50 -14.91
CA VAL A 131 -19.98 -9.03 -15.84
C VAL A 131 -19.28 -8.43 -17.06
N SER A 132 -19.88 -8.62 -18.25
CA SER A 132 -19.38 -8.04 -19.49
C SER A 132 -19.28 -6.52 -19.35
N THR A 133 -18.05 -6.03 -19.24
CA THR A 133 -17.67 -4.64 -19.02
C THR A 133 -16.46 -4.33 -19.88
N PRO A 134 -16.21 -3.05 -20.21
CA PRO A 134 -14.95 -2.65 -20.82
C PRO A 134 -13.75 -3.04 -19.95
N GLN A 135 -12.58 -3.20 -20.57
CA GLN A 135 -11.35 -3.54 -19.86
C GLN A 135 -11.07 -2.53 -18.75
N ILE A 136 -10.76 -3.03 -17.55
CA ILE A 136 -10.33 -2.20 -16.43
C ILE A 136 -8.86 -1.85 -16.64
N ILE A 137 -8.53 -0.56 -16.50
CA ILE A 137 -7.16 -0.06 -16.62
C ILE A 137 -6.72 0.60 -15.30
N SER A 138 -5.41 0.64 -15.06
CA SER A 138 -4.87 1.33 -13.89
C SER A 138 -5.00 2.84 -14.05
N CYS A 139 -4.92 3.57 -12.93
CA CYS A 139 -5.06 5.03 -12.94
C CYS A 139 -3.91 5.75 -13.66
N ASP A 140 -2.77 5.08 -13.82
CA ASP A 140 -1.55 5.54 -14.49
C ASP A 140 -1.37 4.93 -15.89
N SER A 141 -2.38 4.22 -16.44
CA SER A 141 -2.32 3.70 -17.81
C SER A 141 -2.41 4.84 -18.84
N SER A 142 -1.53 4.81 -19.84
CA SER A 142 -1.52 5.64 -21.06
C SER A 142 -1.62 4.75 -22.31
N LEU A 143 -1.72 5.35 -23.51
CA LEU A 143 -1.58 4.58 -24.76
C LEU A 143 -0.11 4.29 -25.02
N TRP A 144 0.75 5.29 -24.79
CA TRP A 144 2.19 5.17 -24.91
C TRP A 144 2.80 5.16 -23.52
N ASP A 145 3.50 4.09 -23.19
CA ASP A 145 4.34 4.06 -22.00
C ASP A 145 5.42 5.12 -22.15
N ASP A 146 5.43 6.04 -21.20
CA ASP A 146 6.21 7.27 -21.26
C ASP A 146 7.59 7.12 -20.59
N TRP A 147 7.96 5.88 -20.22
CA TRP A 147 9.28 5.57 -19.67
C TRP A 147 9.77 4.12 -19.92
N PRO A 148 11.06 3.93 -20.31
CA PRO A 148 12.03 4.93 -20.74
C PRO A 148 11.50 5.79 -21.91
N PRO A 149 11.96 7.05 -22.07
CA PRO A 149 11.33 8.00 -22.99
C PRO A 149 11.56 7.63 -24.47
N ASP A 150 12.39 6.64 -24.75
CA ASP A 150 12.64 6.06 -26.07
C ASP A 150 11.99 4.67 -26.28
N THR A 151 11.06 4.26 -25.42
CA THR A 151 10.37 2.97 -25.52
C THR A 151 9.67 2.79 -26.87
N CYS A 152 9.09 3.85 -27.43
CA CYS A 152 8.43 3.82 -28.72
C CYS A 152 9.37 3.81 -29.94
N GLY A 153 10.69 3.87 -29.71
CA GLY A 153 11.69 3.80 -30.75
C GLY A 153 11.71 5.01 -31.68
N LEU A 154 12.48 4.87 -32.78
CA LEU A 154 12.64 5.90 -33.81
C LEU A 154 11.29 6.37 -34.36
N ASP A 155 11.11 7.69 -34.37
CA ASP A 155 9.91 8.40 -34.82
C ASP A 155 8.61 7.87 -34.16
N ALA A 156 8.73 7.29 -32.96
CA ALA A 156 7.65 6.61 -32.23
C ALA A 156 6.91 5.50 -33.02
N THR A 157 7.56 4.94 -34.04
CA THR A 157 6.96 3.90 -34.89
C THR A 157 6.69 2.59 -34.15
N GLY A 158 7.38 2.33 -33.04
CA GLY A 158 7.19 1.13 -32.23
C GLY A 158 5.86 1.07 -31.47
N CYS A 159 5.25 2.23 -31.18
CA CYS A 159 3.97 2.33 -30.45
C CYS A 159 2.78 2.67 -31.36
N MET A 160 2.92 2.54 -32.69
CA MET A 160 1.85 2.94 -33.61
C MET A 160 0.59 2.09 -33.47
N ASP A 161 0.76 0.79 -33.17
CA ASP A 161 -0.35 -0.16 -33.03
C ASP A 161 -1.14 0.05 -31.72
N ASP A 162 -0.54 0.74 -30.75
CA ASP A 162 -1.18 1.08 -29.47
C ASP A 162 -2.23 2.19 -29.60
N LEU A 163 -2.18 2.97 -30.70
CA LEU A 163 -3.15 4.02 -31.02
C LEU A 163 -4.47 3.44 -31.55
N ALA A 164 -5.06 2.49 -30.83
CA ALA A 164 -6.30 1.83 -31.18
C ALA A 164 -7.49 2.40 -30.42
N ASN A 165 -8.58 2.69 -31.14
CA ASN A 165 -9.85 3.09 -30.54
C ASN A 165 -10.36 1.99 -29.61
N SER A 166 -10.56 2.35 -28.33
CA SER A 166 -10.90 1.39 -27.29
C SER A 166 -11.84 2.02 -26.27
N THR A 167 -12.61 1.18 -25.58
CA THR A 167 -13.38 1.63 -24.41
C THR A 167 -12.75 1.03 -23.18
N PHE A 168 -12.47 1.86 -22.19
CA PHE A 168 -11.85 1.48 -20.94
C PHE A 168 -12.75 1.81 -19.77
N ARG A 169 -12.57 1.07 -18.67
CA ARG A 169 -13.21 1.31 -17.39
C ARG A 169 -12.16 1.82 -16.40
N CYS A 170 -12.35 3.04 -15.95
CA CYS A 170 -11.54 3.69 -14.93
C CYS A 170 -12.15 3.47 -13.55
N MET A 171 -11.31 3.13 -12.59
CA MET A 171 -11.68 2.94 -11.18
C MET A 171 -11.83 4.29 -10.45
N GLY A 172 -12.40 4.26 -9.24
CA GLY A 172 -12.46 5.43 -8.38
C GLY A 172 -11.08 5.79 -7.83
N GLY A 173 -10.90 7.03 -7.38
CA GLY A 173 -9.65 7.45 -6.73
C GLY A 173 -8.50 7.82 -7.69
N CYS A 174 -8.66 7.67 -9.02
CA CYS A 174 -7.64 8.07 -10.00
C CYS A 174 -7.34 9.57 -10.06
N ARG A 175 -7.98 10.41 -9.22
CA ARG A 175 -7.61 11.81 -9.05
C ARG A 175 -6.33 11.97 -8.24
N ASP A 176 -6.12 11.08 -7.27
CA ASP A 176 -5.08 11.19 -6.25
C ASP A 176 -3.79 10.43 -6.66
N VAL A 177 -3.77 9.81 -7.85
CA VAL A 177 -2.57 9.19 -8.43
C VAL A 177 -1.57 10.27 -8.82
N VAL A 178 -0.29 10.05 -8.55
CA VAL A 178 0.76 11.03 -8.84
C VAL A 178 1.99 10.34 -9.38
N LEU A 179 2.74 11.05 -10.23
CA LEU A 179 4.05 10.60 -10.68
C LEU A 179 4.97 10.28 -9.50
N GLY A 180 5.52 9.06 -9.52
CA GLY A 180 6.47 8.59 -8.51
C GLY A 180 7.86 9.22 -8.64
N ASN A 181 8.24 9.59 -9.86
CA ASN A 181 9.48 10.25 -10.23
C ASN A 181 9.21 11.43 -11.18
N PRO A 182 10.04 12.50 -11.17
CA PRO A 182 9.87 13.64 -12.06
C PRO A 182 10.02 13.23 -13.53
N ARG A 183 9.19 13.80 -14.40
CA ARG A 183 9.24 13.59 -15.86
C ARG A 183 9.35 14.91 -16.59
N TRP A 184 10.06 14.91 -17.71
CA TRP A 184 10.15 16.05 -18.61
C TRP A 184 9.03 15.98 -19.65
N VAL A 185 8.37 17.12 -19.87
CA VAL A 185 7.46 17.36 -20.98
C VAL A 185 7.99 18.60 -21.69
N GLY A 186 8.74 18.40 -22.78
CA GLY A 186 9.56 19.47 -23.35
C GLY A 186 10.58 20.00 -22.33
N ASP A 187 10.45 21.27 -21.94
CA ASP A 187 11.26 21.94 -20.91
C ASP A 187 10.57 22.09 -19.55
N GLU A 188 9.38 21.52 -19.37
CA GLU A 188 8.68 21.52 -18.08
C GLU A 188 8.91 20.21 -17.31
N ILE A 189 9.29 20.33 -16.02
CA ILE A 189 9.37 19.17 -15.11
C ILE A 189 8.00 18.96 -14.46
N VAL A 190 7.34 17.87 -14.81
CA VAL A 190 6.10 17.40 -14.18
C VAL A 190 6.45 16.45 -13.03
N ASN A 191 5.99 16.75 -11.82
CA ASN A 191 6.32 15.95 -10.63
C ASN A 191 5.21 16.01 -9.58
N LYS A 192 4.95 14.89 -8.88
CA LYS A 192 3.94 14.77 -7.81
C LYS A 192 2.53 15.21 -8.22
N VAL A 193 2.19 15.08 -9.49
CA VAL A 193 0.86 15.32 -10.06
C VAL A 193 0.51 14.18 -11.03
N PRO A 194 -0.78 13.96 -11.37
CA PRO A 194 -1.14 13.08 -12.48
C PRO A 194 -0.56 13.60 -13.80
N LEU A 195 -0.06 12.72 -14.65
CA LEU A 195 0.46 13.10 -15.96
C LEU A 195 -0.69 13.35 -16.94
N ILE A 196 -0.91 14.62 -17.28
CA ILE A 196 -1.94 15.07 -18.22
C ILE A 196 -1.31 16.15 -19.08
N ILE A 197 -1.31 15.96 -20.40
CA ILE A 197 -0.73 16.90 -21.37
C ILE A 197 -1.80 17.27 -22.39
N GLY A 198 -2.12 18.57 -22.46
CA GLY A 198 -3.18 19.10 -23.33
C GLY A 198 -4.60 19.09 -22.71
N GLY A 199 -5.61 18.96 -23.56
CA GLY A 199 -7.03 18.90 -23.17
C GLY A 199 -7.70 20.25 -22.89
N GLY A 200 -6.97 21.36 -23.00
CA GLY A 200 -7.50 22.73 -22.83
C GLY A 200 -8.07 23.36 -24.10
N ASP A 201 -7.91 22.71 -25.26
CA ASP A 201 -8.46 23.13 -26.54
C ASP A 201 -9.95 22.76 -26.69
N GLU A 202 -10.62 23.30 -27.72
CA GLU A 202 -12.05 23.05 -27.95
C GLU A 202 -12.37 21.56 -28.16
N ASN A 203 -11.44 20.81 -28.77
CA ASN A 203 -11.61 19.39 -29.06
C ASN A 203 -11.11 18.48 -27.92
N ARG A 204 -10.52 19.06 -26.86
CA ARG A 204 -9.96 18.36 -25.70
C ARG A 204 -9.01 17.23 -26.10
N ILE A 205 -8.01 17.58 -26.91
CA ILE A 205 -7.01 16.66 -27.43
C ILE A 205 -5.91 16.47 -26.39
N TYR A 206 -5.64 15.22 -26.03
CA TYR A 206 -4.58 14.82 -25.11
C TYR A 206 -3.45 14.13 -25.87
N ARG A 207 -2.23 14.27 -25.37
CA ARG A 207 -1.04 13.57 -25.91
C ARG A 207 -1.09 12.08 -25.53
N ALA A 208 -0.57 11.18 -26.36
CA ALA A 208 -0.73 9.72 -26.19
C ALA A 208 -0.13 9.14 -24.90
N ASP A 209 0.83 9.84 -24.30
CA ASP A 209 1.45 9.54 -23.01
C ASP A 209 0.69 10.12 -21.79
N SER A 210 -0.42 10.84 -22.01
CA SER A 210 -1.28 11.28 -20.91
C SER A 210 -2.01 10.10 -20.29
N TRP A 211 -2.09 10.07 -18.95
CA TRP A 211 -2.84 9.04 -18.23
C TRP A 211 -4.34 9.16 -18.53
N ILE A 212 -4.94 8.06 -18.99
CA ILE A 212 -6.30 8.04 -19.56
C ILE A 212 -7.35 8.41 -18.51
N CYS A 213 -7.29 7.82 -17.32
CA CYS A 213 -8.28 8.04 -16.26
C CYS A 213 -8.21 9.46 -15.64
N PRO A 214 -7.02 10.00 -15.32
CA PRO A 214 -6.87 11.41 -14.96
C PRO A 214 -7.34 12.36 -16.05
N SER A 215 -7.04 12.08 -17.33
CA SER A 215 -7.52 12.89 -18.46
C SER A 215 -9.06 12.86 -18.59
N ALA A 216 -9.68 11.71 -18.33
CA ALA A 216 -11.14 11.58 -18.29
C ALA A 216 -11.77 12.39 -17.13
N LEU A 217 -11.14 12.41 -15.96
CA LEU A 217 -11.56 13.24 -14.83
C LEU A 217 -11.38 14.73 -15.13
N HIS A 218 -10.27 15.11 -15.73
CA HIS A 218 -9.98 16.47 -16.16
C HIS A 218 -11.05 16.97 -17.15
N ALA A 219 -11.44 16.13 -18.11
CA ALA A 219 -12.54 16.40 -19.04
C ALA A 219 -13.96 16.35 -18.40
N GLY A 220 -14.09 15.90 -17.14
CA GLY A 220 -15.38 15.78 -16.45
C GLY A 220 -16.27 14.63 -16.95
N LEU A 221 -15.68 13.58 -17.52
CA LEU A 221 -16.41 12.48 -18.15
C LEU A 221 -16.80 11.35 -17.20
N ILE A 222 -16.10 11.23 -16.06
CA ILE A 222 -16.26 10.17 -15.06
C ILE A 222 -16.26 10.74 -13.63
N SER A 223 -16.69 9.93 -12.65
CA SER A 223 -16.75 10.33 -11.24
C SER A 223 -15.40 10.17 -10.54
N PRO A 224 -14.94 11.13 -9.72
CA PRO A 224 -13.72 10.95 -8.92
C PRO A 224 -13.83 9.84 -7.87
N LEU A 225 -15.06 9.55 -7.39
CA LEU A 225 -15.29 8.54 -6.35
C LEU A 225 -15.62 7.16 -6.92
N LEU A 226 -16.43 7.12 -7.99
CA LEU A 226 -16.96 5.86 -8.54
C LEU A 226 -16.34 5.50 -9.90
N GLY A 227 -15.40 6.30 -10.41
CA GLY A 227 -14.84 6.10 -11.73
C GLY A 227 -15.91 6.19 -12.84
N GLY A 228 -15.71 5.43 -13.91
CA GLY A 228 -16.62 5.36 -15.05
C GLY A 228 -15.97 4.75 -16.28
N CYS A 229 -16.76 4.57 -17.35
CA CYS A 229 -16.21 4.14 -18.63
C CYS A 229 -16.00 5.33 -19.56
N VAL A 230 -14.91 5.26 -20.31
CA VAL A 230 -14.59 6.22 -21.36
C VAL A 230 -14.29 5.49 -22.65
N THR A 231 -14.72 6.07 -23.75
CA THR A 231 -14.33 5.66 -25.09
C THR A 231 -13.24 6.61 -25.55
N LEU A 232 -12.08 6.03 -25.83
CA LEU A 232 -10.91 6.70 -26.36
C LEU A 232 -10.93 6.60 -27.88
N THR A 233 -10.71 7.74 -28.53
CA THR A 233 -10.54 7.82 -29.99
C THR A 233 -9.16 8.41 -30.29
N SER A 234 -8.28 7.60 -30.87
CA SER A 234 -6.94 8.04 -31.28
C SER A 234 -7.03 8.91 -32.54
N LEU A 235 -6.08 9.85 -32.66
CA LEU A 235 -5.86 10.61 -33.88
C LEU A 235 -4.97 9.80 -34.85
N PRO A 236 -5.07 10.01 -36.17
CA PRO A 236 -4.25 9.30 -37.14
C PRO A 236 -2.75 9.52 -36.89
N PHE A 237 -1.99 8.44 -36.81
CA PHE A 237 -0.53 8.47 -36.79
C PHE A 237 0.04 8.58 -38.22
N PRO A 238 1.10 9.36 -38.48
CA PRO A 238 1.83 10.25 -37.57
C PRO A 238 1.27 11.70 -37.54
N SER A 239 0.05 11.91 -38.07
CA SER A 239 -0.57 13.25 -38.19
C SER A 239 -0.84 13.93 -36.85
N GLY A 240 -1.04 13.16 -35.78
CA GLY A 240 -0.99 13.64 -34.40
C GLY A 240 -1.73 14.95 -34.12
N SER A 241 -1.12 15.80 -33.28
CA SER A 241 -1.56 17.18 -33.05
C SER A 241 -0.37 18.07 -32.69
N THR A 242 -0.51 19.36 -32.92
CA THR A 242 0.38 20.43 -32.43
C THR A 242 -0.34 21.23 -31.35
N SER A 243 0.41 21.96 -30.52
CA SER A 243 -0.12 22.95 -29.57
C SER A 243 -1.14 22.38 -28.58
N PHE A 244 -0.71 21.41 -27.77
CA PHE A 244 -1.48 20.90 -26.65
C PHE A 244 -1.66 22.00 -25.60
N VAL A 245 -2.86 22.57 -25.56
CA VAL A 245 -3.19 23.69 -24.66
C VAL A 245 -3.41 23.19 -23.24
N ASN A 246 -2.79 23.83 -22.26
CA ASN A 246 -3.03 23.53 -20.85
C ASN A 246 -4.37 24.08 -20.37
N SER A 247 -4.92 23.46 -19.33
CA SER A 247 -6.04 24.04 -18.59
C SER A 247 -6.12 23.46 -17.18
N THR A 248 -6.91 24.11 -16.32
CA THR A 248 -7.28 23.56 -15.01
C THR A 248 -8.77 23.30 -15.00
N ALA A 249 -9.15 22.03 -14.92
CA ALA A 249 -10.54 21.59 -14.88
C ALA A 249 -10.74 20.47 -13.85
N HIS A 250 -11.88 20.50 -13.15
CA HIS A 250 -12.26 19.50 -12.13
C HIS A 250 -11.20 19.27 -11.03
N GLY A 251 -10.37 20.28 -10.77
CA GLY A 251 -9.30 20.24 -9.78
C GLY A 251 -8.08 19.40 -10.20
N LEU A 252 -7.87 19.25 -11.50
CA LEU A 252 -6.68 18.73 -12.17
C LEU A 252 -6.14 19.81 -13.11
N THR A 253 -4.82 19.87 -13.27
CA THR A 253 -4.16 20.82 -14.19
C THR A 253 -3.34 20.02 -15.18
N SER A 254 -3.49 20.32 -16.47
CA SER A 254 -2.69 19.73 -17.53
C SER A 254 -1.46 20.58 -17.85
N THR A 255 -0.46 19.93 -18.45
CA THR A 255 0.81 20.52 -18.88
C THR A 255 0.69 20.93 -20.35
N PRO A 256 1.19 22.11 -20.76
CA PRO A 256 1.20 22.49 -22.17
C PRO A 256 2.31 21.74 -22.93
N PHE A 257 2.13 21.57 -24.23
CA PHE A 257 3.20 21.11 -25.11
C PHE A 257 2.98 21.69 -26.51
N GLU A 258 3.88 22.60 -26.93
CA GLU A 258 3.69 23.31 -28.20
C GLU A 258 4.03 22.47 -29.45
N PRO A 259 5.17 21.75 -29.49
CA PRO A 259 5.60 21.02 -30.68
C PRO A 259 4.62 19.98 -31.22
N HIS A 260 4.85 19.59 -32.47
CA HIS A 260 4.13 18.47 -33.07
C HIS A 260 4.43 17.18 -32.32
N TYR A 261 3.38 16.46 -31.92
CA TYR A 261 3.52 15.14 -31.33
C TYR A 261 2.68 14.11 -32.12
N PRO A 262 3.28 13.01 -32.60
CA PRO A 262 2.63 12.10 -33.54
C PRO A 262 1.48 11.26 -32.95
N GLY A 263 1.46 11.05 -31.63
CA GLY A 263 0.41 10.31 -30.92
C GLY A 263 -0.53 11.21 -30.11
N ALA A 264 -1.82 11.17 -30.40
CA ALA A 264 -2.82 11.93 -29.65
C ALA A 264 -4.16 11.21 -29.58
N PHE A 265 -5.01 11.59 -28.63
CA PHE A 265 -6.36 11.03 -28.49
C PHE A 265 -7.37 12.04 -27.94
N THR A 266 -8.64 11.72 -28.12
CA THR A 266 -9.78 12.38 -27.48
C THR A 266 -10.60 11.37 -26.67
N LEU A 267 -11.36 11.86 -25.70
CA LEU A 267 -12.15 11.04 -24.80
C LEU A 267 -13.64 11.43 -24.86
N ALA A 268 -14.50 10.41 -24.81
CA ALA A 268 -15.94 10.58 -24.65
C ALA A 268 -16.46 9.68 -23.52
N SER A 269 -17.50 10.12 -22.81
CA SER A 269 -18.16 9.29 -21.80
C SER A 269 -18.89 8.12 -22.45
N SER A 270 -18.76 6.93 -21.87
CA SER A 270 -19.43 5.72 -22.34
C SER A 270 -20.47 5.23 -21.34
N LYS A 271 -21.66 4.85 -21.84
CA LYS A 271 -22.80 4.37 -21.03
C LYS A 271 -22.87 2.85 -20.93
N SER A 272 -21.74 2.16 -21.10
CA SER A 272 -21.67 0.71 -20.94
C SER A 272 -22.18 0.26 -19.56
N ALA A 273 -22.70 -0.96 -19.48
CA ALA A 273 -23.08 -1.54 -18.19
C ALA A 273 -21.83 -1.77 -17.33
N GLY A 274 -21.98 -1.73 -16.00
CA GLY A 274 -20.93 -2.09 -15.04
C GLY A 274 -19.72 -1.15 -14.99
N CYS A 275 -19.88 0.12 -15.35
CA CYS A 275 -18.78 1.08 -15.39
C CYS A 275 -18.35 1.66 -14.04
N LEU A 276 -19.15 1.47 -12.99
CA LEU A 276 -18.88 2.04 -11.68
C LEU A 276 -17.92 1.16 -10.90
N ASP A 277 -16.96 1.78 -10.24
CA ASP A 277 -16.19 1.16 -9.18
C ASP A 277 -17.06 0.89 -7.96
N LEU A 278 -17.19 -0.39 -7.59
CA LEU A 278 -17.96 -0.81 -6.43
C LEU A 278 -17.16 -0.79 -5.13
N HIS A 279 -15.86 -0.48 -5.16
CA HIS A 279 -14.98 -0.42 -3.99
C HIS A 279 -15.62 0.30 -2.78
N PRO A 280 -16.06 1.58 -2.85
CA PRO A 280 -16.59 2.27 -1.68
C PRO A 280 -17.89 1.65 -1.15
N ILE A 281 -18.70 1.06 -2.04
CA ILE A 281 -19.94 0.36 -1.67
C ILE A 281 -19.60 -0.94 -0.94
N PHE A 282 -18.62 -1.68 -1.44
CA PHE A 282 -18.16 -2.95 -0.88
C PHE A 282 -17.55 -2.75 0.51
N THR A 283 -16.65 -1.77 0.66
CA THR A 283 -16.04 -1.39 1.94
C THR A 283 -17.10 -0.95 2.94
N GLY A 284 -18.05 -0.09 2.53
CA GLY A 284 -19.16 0.33 3.38
C GLY A 284 -20.06 -0.82 3.84
N PHE A 285 -20.40 -1.73 2.93
CA PHE A 285 -21.19 -2.92 3.22
C PHE A 285 -20.48 -3.85 4.21
N ASN A 286 -19.21 -4.16 3.98
CA ASN A 286 -18.43 -5.02 4.87
C ASN A 286 -18.18 -4.37 6.24
N ALA A 287 -17.96 -3.06 6.28
CA ALA A 287 -17.84 -2.33 7.54
C ALA A 287 -19.14 -2.38 8.36
N PHE A 288 -20.28 -2.21 7.70
CA PHE A 288 -21.58 -2.34 8.33
C PHE A 288 -21.86 -3.76 8.83
N CYS A 289 -21.57 -4.78 8.03
CA CYS A 289 -21.75 -6.19 8.44
C CYS A 289 -20.83 -6.59 9.59
N LEU A 290 -19.57 -6.13 9.59
CA LEU A 290 -18.64 -6.35 10.72
C LEU A 290 -19.13 -5.65 11.99
N LEU A 291 -19.65 -4.42 11.86
CA LEU A 291 -20.26 -3.67 12.96
C LEU A 291 -21.43 -4.43 13.57
N LEU A 292 -22.39 -4.90 12.75
CA LEU A 292 -23.53 -5.69 13.21
C LEU A 292 -23.11 -7.00 13.88
N THR A 293 -22.12 -7.68 13.30
CA THR A 293 -21.60 -8.94 13.84
C THR A 293 -21.00 -8.73 15.22
N THR A 294 -20.18 -7.69 15.38
CA THR A 294 -19.48 -7.40 16.64
C THR A 294 -20.46 -6.93 17.72
N LEU A 295 -21.40 -6.05 17.37
CA LEU A 295 -22.39 -5.52 18.32
C LEU A 295 -23.41 -6.58 18.74
N PHE A 296 -24.07 -7.23 17.79
CA PHE A 296 -25.30 -7.96 18.07
C PHE A 296 -25.17 -9.48 18.00
N LEU A 297 -24.22 -10.01 17.23
CA LEU A 297 -24.03 -11.46 17.11
C LEU A 297 -23.00 -12.01 18.11
N SER A 298 -22.22 -11.12 18.74
CA SER A 298 -21.29 -11.41 19.84
C SER A 298 -20.49 -12.72 19.65
N PRO A 299 -19.74 -12.86 18.53
CA PRO A 299 -18.93 -14.04 18.27
C PRO A 299 -17.89 -14.24 19.39
N SER A 300 -17.45 -15.48 19.59
CA SER A 300 -16.32 -15.76 20.49
C SER A 300 -15.04 -15.11 19.94
N PRO A 301 -14.06 -14.75 20.80
CA PRO A 301 -12.82 -14.12 20.36
C PRO A 301 -12.06 -14.82 19.22
N PRO A 302 -11.93 -16.17 19.20
CA PRO A 302 -11.34 -16.85 18.05
C PRO A 302 -12.15 -16.64 16.76
N ILE A 303 -13.48 -16.76 16.82
CA ILE A 303 -14.35 -16.59 15.64
C ILE A 303 -14.27 -15.15 15.12
N LEU A 304 -14.31 -14.16 16.01
CA LEU A 304 -14.16 -12.76 15.60
C LEU A 304 -12.83 -12.53 14.89
N PHE A 305 -11.73 -13.05 15.43
CA PHE A 305 -10.42 -12.92 14.79
C PHE A 305 -10.37 -13.63 13.44
N SER A 306 -10.97 -14.83 13.32
CA SER A 306 -11.10 -15.54 12.04
C SER A 306 -11.89 -14.73 11.00
N ILE A 307 -12.94 -14.02 11.41
CA ILE A 307 -13.68 -13.11 10.53
C ILE A 307 -12.78 -11.97 10.07
N LEU A 308 -12.04 -11.31 10.98
CA LEU A 308 -11.14 -10.20 10.63
C LEU A 308 -10.07 -10.63 9.63
N ILE A 309 -9.40 -11.77 9.84
CA ILE A 309 -8.33 -12.18 8.94
C ILE A 309 -8.84 -12.54 7.55
N ILE A 310 -9.92 -13.32 7.45
CA ILE A 310 -10.48 -13.75 6.17
C ILE A 310 -11.07 -12.55 5.44
N LEU A 311 -11.86 -11.73 6.14
CA LEU A 311 -12.46 -10.52 5.57
C LEU A 311 -11.38 -9.58 5.07
N GLY A 312 -10.36 -9.28 5.89
CA GLY A 312 -9.36 -8.27 5.57
C GLY A 312 -8.47 -8.68 4.42
N TYR A 313 -8.00 -9.94 4.45
CA TYR A 313 -7.19 -10.48 3.35
C TYR A 313 -7.96 -10.41 2.03
N LEU A 314 -9.20 -10.92 1.99
CA LEU A 314 -10.01 -10.88 0.78
C LEU A 314 -10.42 -9.46 0.36
N GLN A 315 -10.72 -8.58 1.30
CA GLN A 315 -11.05 -7.18 1.03
C GLN A 315 -9.89 -6.48 0.31
N ILE A 316 -8.65 -6.68 0.75
CA ILE A 316 -7.48 -6.07 0.12
C ILE A 316 -7.21 -6.69 -1.24
N THR A 317 -7.10 -8.02 -1.30
CA THR A 317 -6.65 -8.71 -2.52
C THR A 317 -7.69 -8.71 -3.64
N LEU A 318 -8.97 -8.49 -3.31
CA LEU A 318 -10.06 -8.48 -4.29
C LEU A 318 -10.65 -7.11 -4.55
N ILE A 319 -10.50 -6.11 -3.68
CA ILE A 319 -11.33 -4.89 -3.76
C ILE A 319 -10.54 -3.61 -3.47
N SER A 320 -9.80 -3.53 -2.37
CA SER A 320 -9.21 -2.25 -1.94
C SER A 320 -8.01 -1.82 -2.77
N ASP A 321 -7.06 -2.72 -2.99
CA ASP A 321 -5.89 -2.44 -3.82
C ASP A 321 -5.37 -3.77 -4.41
N PRO A 322 -6.17 -4.42 -5.29
CA PRO A 322 -5.82 -5.73 -5.82
C PRO A 322 -4.59 -5.61 -6.72
N PRO A 323 -3.58 -6.51 -6.60
CA PRO A 323 -2.36 -6.44 -7.40
C PRO A 323 -2.61 -6.51 -8.91
N LEU A 324 -3.68 -7.18 -9.32
CA LEU A 324 -4.10 -7.34 -10.70
C LEU A 324 -5.62 -7.16 -10.82
N GLN A 325 -6.05 -6.63 -11.96
CA GLN A 325 -7.46 -6.43 -12.28
C GLN A 325 -7.75 -7.06 -13.67
N PRO A 326 -8.57 -8.13 -13.75
CA PRO A 326 -9.26 -8.82 -12.66
C PRO A 326 -8.29 -9.56 -11.71
N PRO A 327 -8.72 -9.88 -10.46
CA PRO A 327 -7.84 -10.50 -9.48
C PRO A 327 -7.35 -11.90 -9.89
N ASP A 328 -6.08 -12.20 -9.63
CA ASP A 328 -5.50 -13.53 -9.82
C ASP A 328 -5.84 -14.45 -8.63
N TRP A 329 -6.75 -15.39 -8.85
CA TRP A 329 -7.14 -16.37 -7.84
C TRP A 329 -6.00 -17.31 -7.41
N SER A 330 -5.01 -17.57 -8.28
CA SER A 330 -3.89 -18.44 -7.93
C SER A 330 -3.04 -17.80 -6.85
N GLY A 331 -2.61 -16.55 -7.06
CA GLY A 331 -1.88 -15.77 -6.06
C GLY A 331 -2.68 -15.58 -4.76
N ILE A 332 -3.98 -15.26 -4.87
CA ILE A 332 -4.84 -15.05 -3.70
C ILE A 332 -4.95 -16.31 -2.84
N LEU A 333 -5.23 -17.46 -3.45
CA LEU A 333 -5.36 -18.73 -2.71
C LEU A 333 -4.00 -19.26 -2.25
N GLY A 334 -2.91 -18.97 -2.97
CA GLY A 334 -1.56 -19.30 -2.54
C GLY A 334 -1.13 -18.52 -1.29
N GLY A 335 -1.48 -17.23 -1.20
CA GLY A 335 -1.11 -16.37 -0.08
C GLY A 335 -1.93 -16.57 1.19
N ILE A 336 -3.13 -17.19 1.12
CA ILE A 336 -4.04 -17.28 2.27
C ILE A 336 -3.50 -18.17 3.40
N LEU A 337 -2.80 -19.26 3.07
CA LEU A 337 -2.28 -20.19 4.07
C LEU A 337 -1.18 -19.56 4.94
N PRO A 338 -0.12 -18.94 4.35
CA PRO A 338 0.84 -18.13 5.11
C PRO A 338 0.19 -17.03 5.94
N ALA A 339 -0.83 -16.35 5.39
CA ALA A 339 -1.58 -15.32 6.10
C ALA A 339 -2.26 -15.90 7.34
N LEU A 340 -2.98 -17.03 7.21
CA LEU A 340 -3.67 -17.69 8.32
C LEU A 340 -2.70 -18.20 9.39
N PHE A 341 -1.55 -18.78 9.01
CA PHE A 341 -0.54 -19.24 9.97
C PHE A 341 0.05 -18.08 10.77
N THR A 342 0.40 -17.00 10.08
CA THR A 342 0.90 -15.77 10.73
C THR A 342 -0.20 -15.14 11.59
N GLY A 343 -1.44 -15.13 11.10
CA GLY A 343 -2.62 -14.71 11.85
C GLY A 343 -2.82 -15.48 13.14
N TYR A 344 -2.64 -16.80 13.12
CA TYR A 344 -2.69 -17.62 14.33
C TYR A 344 -1.62 -17.21 15.36
N TRP A 345 -0.40 -16.91 14.91
CA TRP A 345 0.65 -16.35 15.76
C TRP A 345 0.25 -14.97 16.33
N ILE A 346 -0.29 -14.07 15.50
CA ILE A 346 -0.81 -12.75 15.92
C ILE A 346 -1.93 -12.90 16.94
N TYR A 347 -2.83 -13.88 16.75
CA TYR A 347 -3.91 -14.16 17.67
C TYR A 347 -3.38 -14.53 19.05
N ILE A 348 -2.46 -15.48 19.12
CA ILE A 348 -1.92 -15.95 20.40
C ILE A 348 -1.13 -14.87 21.12
N THR A 349 -0.31 -14.11 20.38
CA THR A 349 0.64 -13.14 20.97
C THR A 349 0.00 -11.81 21.33
N SER A 350 -1.05 -11.40 20.62
CA SER A 350 -1.73 -10.10 20.84
C SER A 350 -3.22 -10.23 21.09
N PHE A 351 -4.01 -10.64 20.09
CA PHE A 351 -5.46 -10.48 20.11
C PHE A 351 -6.16 -11.33 21.18
N ARG A 352 -5.64 -12.51 21.52
CA ARG A 352 -6.25 -13.39 22.51
C ARG A 352 -6.44 -12.67 23.84
N ARG A 353 -5.47 -11.86 24.29
CA ARG A 353 -5.57 -11.17 25.58
C ARG A 353 -6.60 -10.05 25.53
N THR A 354 -6.50 -9.19 24.52
CA THR A 354 -7.35 -8.01 24.34
C THR A 354 -8.80 -8.40 24.05
N LEU A 355 -9.06 -9.28 23.10
CA LEU A 355 -10.42 -9.69 22.72
C LEU A 355 -11.16 -10.40 23.86
N ASN A 356 -10.45 -11.21 24.67
CA ASN A 356 -11.08 -11.82 25.85
C ASN A 356 -11.48 -10.76 26.89
N ALA A 357 -10.63 -9.77 27.16
CA ALA A 357 -10.91 -8.71 28.12
C ALA A 357 -12.10 -7.82 27.70
N PHE A 358 -12.25 -7.55 26.40
CA PHE A 358 -13.35 -6.76 25.85
C PHE A 358 -14.57 -7.60 25.41
N SER A 359 -14.58 -8.91 25.62
CA SER A 359 -15.67 -9.81 25.18
C SER A 359 -17.05 -9.48 25.78
N SER A 360 -17.08 -8.76 26.90
CA SER A 360 -18.30 -8.28 27.56
C SER A 360 -18.68 -6.84 27.19
N LEU A 361 -17.88 -6.18 26.37
CA LEU A 361 -17.99 -4.77 25.96
C LEU A 361 -18.10 -4.66 24.42
N PRO A 362 -19.17 -5.21 23.80
CA PRO A 362 -19.31 -5.25 22.35
C PRO A 362 -19.31 -3.87 21.67
N PHE A 363 -19.76 -2.81 22.34
CA PHE A 363 -19.73 -1.45 21.80
C PHE A 363 -18.30 -0.90 21.71
N GLU A 364 -17.52 -1.06 22.78
CA GLU A 364 -16.11 -0.69 22.79
C GLU A 364 -15.31 -1.48 21.76
N LEU A 365 -15.61 -2.78 21.65
CA LEU A 365 -15.02 -3.67 20.68
C LEU A 365 -15.31 -3.18 19.25
N ALA A 366 -16.59 -2.99 18.92
CA ALA A 366 -17.02 -2.54 17.61
C ALA A 366 -16.44 -1.16 17.23
N LEU A 367 -16.39 -0.22 18.18
CA LEU A 367 -15.90 1.12 17.92
C LEU A 367 -14.38 1.16 17.75
N TRP A 368 -13.61 0.72 18.75
CA TRP A 368 -12.16 0.88 18.75
C TRP A 368 -11.45 -0.13 17.84
N GLN A 369 -11.86 -1.40 17.88
CA GLN A 369 -11.30 -2.41 17.00
C GLN A 369 -11.75 -2.16 15.56
N GLY A 370 -13.04 -1.85 15.35
CA GLY A 370 -13.57 -1.57 14.02
C GLY A 370 -12.89 -0.36 13.37
N ALA A 371 -12.75 0.76 14.11
CA ALA A 371 -12.06 1.94 13.62
C ALA A 371 -10.59 1.63 13.27
N GLY A 372 -9.84 1.01 14.18
CA GLY A 372 -8.44 0.65 13.92
C GLY A 372 -8.31 -0.25 12.71
N TYR A 373 -9.12 -1.31 12.67
CA TYR A 373 -9.13 -2.29 11.58
C TYR A 373 -9.40 -1.66 10.22
N TRP A 374 -10.48 -0.90 10.06
CA TRP A 374 -10.82 -0.30 8.76
C TRP A 374 -9.85 0.78 8.31
N ILE A 375 -9.29 1.58 9.25
CA ILE A 375 -8.23 2.52 8.91
C ILE A 375 -6.97 1.78 8.41
N GLY A 376 -6.66 0.62 8.99
CA GLY A 376 -5.54 -0.21 8.56
C GLY A 376 -5.78 -0.92 7.22
N ILE A 377 -6.99 -1.43 6.98
CA ILE A 377 -7.37 -2.10 5.73
C ILE A 377 -7.42 -1.12 4.55
N GLU A 378 -7.95 0.08 4.75
CA GLU A 378 -8.05 1.13 3.72
C GLU A 378 -6.86 2.11 3.75
N SER A 379 -5.69 1.61 4.16
CA SER A 379 -4.51 2.47 4.38
C SER A 379 -4.02 3.12 3.09
N SER A 380 -4.07 2.41 1.95
CA SER A 380 -3.74 2.96 0.64
C SER A 380 -4.65 4.14 0.28
N THR A 381 -5.96 3.97 0.40
CA THR A 381 -6.98 5.00 0.11
C THR A 381 -6.92 6.20 1.06
N ILE A 382 -6.71 5.95 2.35
CA ILE A 382 -6.72 7.01 3.38
C ILE A 382 -5.39 7.79 3.36
N PHE A 383 -4.26 7.10 3.26
CA PHE A 383 -2.94 7.73 3.37
C PHE A 383 -2.44 8.31 2.05
N ALA A 384 -2.97 7.91 0.89
CA ALA A 384 -2.69 8.60 -0.38
C ALA A 384 -3.05 10.10 -0.35
N LYS A 385 -3.98 10.50 0.53
CA LYS A 385 -4.41 11.90 0.70
C LYS A 385 -3.54 12.70 1.66
N LEU A 386 -2.60 12.05 2.33
CA LEU A 386 -1.66 12.73 3.21
C LEU A 386 -0.50 13.24 2.34
N PRO A 387 0.00 14.48 2.57
CA PRO A 387 1.09 15.06 1.80
C PRO A 387 2.46 14.48 2.19
N ILE A 388 2.57 13.14 2.27
CA ILE A 388 3.81 12.42 2.56
C ILE A 388 3.92 11.30 1.53
N SER A 389 4.70 11.54 0.47
CA SER A 389 4.90 10.54 -0.58
C SER A 389 5.94 9.49 -0.18
N ARG A 390 7.10 9.89 0.37
CA ARG A 390 8.18 8.99 0.80
C ARG A 390 8.97 9.59 1.98
N LEU A 391 9.09 8.83 3.07
CA LEU A 391 9.98 9.17 4.19
C LEU A 391 11.40 8.67 3.89
N GLY A 392 12.37 9.59 3.85
CA GLY A 392 13.79 9.26 3.63
C GLY A 392 14.28 9.39 2.19
N TYR A 393 13.40 9.68 1.23
CA TYR A 393 13.76 9.91 -0.18
C TYR A 393 13.12 11.21 -0.67
N GLY A 394 13.96 12.20 -1.03
CA GLY A 394 13.52 13.53 -1.46
C GLY A 394 13.11 14.47 -0.32
N GLY A 395 12.97 15.76 -0.65
CA GLY A 395 12.52 16.79 0.29
C GLY A 395 11.01 16.71 0.57
N LEU A 396 10.63 16.94 1.82
CA LEU A 396 9.24 17.19 2.22
C LEU A 396 8.90 18.67 2.03
N ASP A 397 7.72 18.95 1.51
CA ASP A 397 7.18 20.31 1.46
C ASP A 397 6.63 20.73 2.83
N ASN A 398 6.21 21.99 2.95
CA ASN A 398 5.71 22.53 4.23
C ASN A 398 4.50 21.73 4.77
N ALA A 399 3.61 21.29 3.88
CA ALA A 399 2.45 20.49 4.26
C ALA A 399 2.89 19.11 4.79
N GLY A 400 3.81 18.43 4.08
CA GLY A 400 4.36 17.15 4.49
C GLY A 400 5.12 17.20 5.81
N ILE A 401 5.87 18.28 6.08
CA ILE A 401 6.55 18.49 7.37
C ILE A 401 5.52 18.59 8.50
N VAL A 402 4.45 19.39 8.33
CA VAL A 402 3.41 19.53 9.35
C VAL A 402 2.72 18.19 9.61
N THR A 403 2.34 17.46 8.55
CA THR A 403 1.73 16.13 8.68
C THR A 403 2.66 15.16 9.39
N LEU A 404 3.96 15.16 9.08
CA LEU A 404 4.94 14.31 9.73
C LEU A 404 5.07 14.62 11.23
N VAL A 405 5.15 15.90 11.60
CA VAL A 405 5.22 16.32 13.02
C VAL A 405 4.00 15.85 13.80
N ILE A 406 2.80 15.97 13.22
CA ILE A 406 1.56 15.47 13.84
C ILE A 406 1.61 13.95 14.03
N ILE A 407 1.97 13.20 12.99
CA ILE A 407 2.07 11.73 13.05
C ILE A 407 3.09 11.30 14.11
N VAL A 408 4.30 11.88 14.10
CA VAL A 408 5.35 11.58 15.10
C VAL A 408 4.86 11.92 16.50
N GLY A 409 4.20 13.06 16.70
CA GLY A 409 3.62 13.45 17.99
C GLY A 409 2.61 12.42 18.50
N VAL A 410 1.67 11.98 17.66
CA VAL A 410 0.68 10.95 18.00
C VAL A 410 1.37 9.62 18.35
N VAL A 411 2.33 9.18 17.52
CA VAL A 411 3.08 7.93 17.76
C VAL A 411 3.83 7.99 19.08
N VAL A 412 4.53 9.09 19.38
CA VAL A 412 5.27 9.26 20.64
C VAL A 412 4.33 9.20 21.85
N ILE A 413 3.16 9.83 21.78
CA ILE A 413 2.15 9.78 22.85
C ILE A 413 1.66 8.34 23.05
N VAL A 414 1.28 7.66 21.97
CA VAL A 414 0.79 6.26 22.02
C VAL A 414 1.85 5.33 22.58
N VAL A 415 3.10 5.42 22.09
CA VAL A 415 4.23 4.62 22.57
C VAL A 415 4.54 4.93 24.02
N GLY A 416 4.51 6.20 24.45
CA GLY A 416 4.73 6.60 25.83
C GLY A 416 3.68 6.02 26.79
N ILE A 417 2.39 6.09 26.41
CA ILE A 417 1.29 5.49 27.16
C ILE A 417 1.47 3.97 27.24
N GLN A 418 1.76 3.31 26.12
CA GLN A 418 1.93 1.85 26.09
C GLN A 418 3.15 1.40 26.88
N ALA A 419 4.30 2.06 26.72
CA ALA A 419 5.51 1.76 27.47
C ALA A 419 5.27 1.90 28.98
N TRP A 420 4.55 2.93 29.42
CA TRP A 420 4.21 3.12 30.82
C TRP A 420 3.26 2.03 31.35
N GLN A 421 2.27 1.60 30.58
CA GLN A 421 1.38 0.52 30.99
C GLN A 421 2.07 -0.85 30.96
N MET A 422 2.89 -1.12 29.95
CA MET A 422 3.75 -2.32 29.84
C MET A 422 4.71 -2.42 31.02
N ARG A 423 5.30 -1.29 31.41
CA ARG A 423 6.17 -1.18 32.58
C ARG A 423 5.45 -1.59 33.86
N LYS A 424 4.21 -1.12 34.06
CA LYS A 424 3.39 -1.55 35.20
C LYS A 424 3.06 -3.03 35.16
N ALA A 425 2.86 -3.58 33.96
CA ALA A 425 2.55 -4.99 33.74
C ALA A 425 3.78 -5.93 33.83
N GLY A 426 5.01 -5.41 34.02
CA GLY A 426 6.25 -6.21 33.94
C GLY A 426 6.61 -6.68 32.53
N LEU A 427 5.92 -6.17 31.50
CA LEU A 427 6.11 -6.58 30.10
C LEU A 427 7.14 -5.73 29.35
N LEU A 428 7.47 -4.53 29.83
CA LEU A 428 8.43 -3.65 29.16
C LEU A 428 9.82 -4.29 29.09
N GLN A 429 10.35 -4.75 30.23
CA GLN A 429 11.64 -5.46 30.27
C GLN A 429 11.60 -6.74 29.43
N PHE A 430 10.49 -7.49 29.52
CA PHE A 430 10.29 -8.75 28.81
C PHE A 430 10.43 -8.58 27.29
N TYR A 431 9.80 -7.56 26.71
CA TYR A 431 9.89 -7.30 25.27
C TYR A 431 11.19 -6.62 24.86
N LEU A 432 11.71 -5.67 25.66
CA LEU A 432 12.94 -4.95 25.33
C LEU A 432 14.12 -5.91 25.16
N VAL A 433 14.29 -6.88 26.06
CA VAL A 433 15.38 -7.88 25.96
C VAL A 433 15.25 -8.75 24.71
N ARG A 434 14.02 -9.00 24.23
CA ARG A 434 13.77 -9.80 23.01
C ARG A 434 13.94 -9.01 21.72
N TYR A 435 13.75 -7.69 21.76
CA TYR A 435 13.84 -6.83 20.58
C TYR A 435 15.25 -6.25 20.41
N LEU A 436 16.04 -6.15 21.50
CA LEU A 436 17.43 -5.68 21.44
C LEU A 436 18.29 -6.39 20.38
N PRO A 437 18.19 -7.73 20.20
CA PRO A 437 18.95 -8.45 19.17
C PRO A 437 18.57 -8.08 17.72
N LEU A 438 17.39 -7.49 17.48
CA LEU A 438 17.00 -7.06 16.13
C LEU A 438 17.87 -5.90 15.63
N VAL A 439 18.39 -5.05 16.52
CA VAL A 439 19.23 -3.91 16.16
C VAL A 439 20.50 -4.31 15.41
N PRO A 440 21.38 -5.18 15.94
CA PRO A 440 22.56 -5.62 15.20
C PRO A 440 22.21 -6.37 13.92
N ILE A 441 21.10 -7.13 13.89
CA ILE A 441 20.63 -7.79 12.66
C ILE A 441 20.33 -6.74 11.58
N LEU A 442 19.54 -5.71 11.89
CA LEU A 442 19.22 -4.64 10.95
C LEU A 442 20.46 -3.87 10.49
N VAL A 443 21.43 -3.65 11.38
CA VAL A 443 22.72 -3.00 11.02
C VAL A 443 23.51 -3.86 10.04
N VAL A 444 23.57 -5.18 10.23
CA VAL A 444 24.25 -6.09 9.30
C VAL A 444 23.54 -6.08 7.94
N LEU A 445 22.22 -6.20 7.92
CA LEU A 445 21.42 -6.18 6.68
C LEU A 445 21.61 -4.85 5.93
N ALA A 446 21.62 -3.71 6.63
CA ALA A 446 21.83 -2.39 6.04
C ALA A 446 23.24 -2.17 5.44
N LYS A 447 24.19 -3.10 5.64
CA LYS A 447 25.56 -3.00 5.13
C LYS A 447 25.87 -3.99 4.00
N ILE A 448 24.88 -4.74 3.54
CA ILE A 448 25.06 -5.65 2.41
C ILE A 448 25.16 -4.83 1.10
N PRO A 449 26.26 -4.96 0.34
CA PRO A 449 26.47 -4.18 -0.88
C PRO A 449 25.48 -4.58 -1.98
N GLY A 450 24.98 -3.59 -2.72
CA GLY A 450 24.00 -3.80 -3.81
C GLY A 450 22.56 -4.03 -3.35
N TYR A 451 22.31 -4.01 -2.04
CA TYR A 451 20.99 -4.14 -1.44
C TYR A 451 20.67 -2.95 -0.53
N THR A 452 19.39 -2.60 -0.50
CA THR A 452 18.85 -1.56 0.37
C THR A 452 17.94 -2.19 1.41
N LEU A 453 18.15 -1.85 2.68
CA LEU A 453 17.24 -2.24 3.77
C LEU A 453 15.91 -1.51 3.59
N ARG A 454 14.85 -2.26 3.26
CA ARG A 454 13.49 -1.74 3.09
C ARG A 454 12.56 -2.42 4.07
N LEU A 455 12.21 -1.71 5.14
CA LEU A 455 11.25 -2.19 6.12
C LEU A 455 9.82 -1.97 5.61
N HIS A 456 9.29 -2.96 4.89
CA HIS A 456 7.88 -3.02 4.52
C HIS A 456 6.98 -2.95 5.75
N HIS A 457 5.80 -2.37 5.61
CA HIS A 457 4.91 -2.10 6.75
C HIS A 457 4.36 -3.34 7.42
N TYR A 458 4.23 -4.44 6.70
CA TYR A 458 3.90 -5.72 7.30
C TYR A 458 4.99 -6.21 8.29
N LEU A 459 6.27 -5.89 8.08
CA LEU A 459 7.36 -6.30 8.97
C LEU A 459 7.35 -5.51 10.29
N PHE A 460 7.21 -4.18 10.22
CA PHE A 460 7.18 -3.39 11.46
C PHE A 460 5.89 -3.62 12.26
N THR A 461 4.78 -3.94 11.61
CA THR A 461 3.51 -4.27 12.31
C THR A 461 3.62 -5.61 13.02
N LEU A 462 4.27 -6.62 12.44
CA LEU A 462 4.60 -7.86 13.14
C LEU A 462 5.46 -7.62 14.39
N ALA A 463 6.40 -6.68 14.34
CA ALA A 463 7.15 -6.26 15.52
C ALA A 463 6.31 -5.44 16.52
N ALA A 464 5.33 -4.65 16.05
CA ALA A 464 4.49 -3.81 16.90
C ALA A 464 3.38 -4.59 17.63
N LEU A 465 2.82 -5.63 17.02
CA LEU A 465 1.66 -6.37 17.54
C LEU A 465 1.85 -6.94 18.96
N PRO A 466 2.98 -7.61 19.31
CA PRO A 466 3.18 -8.11 20.67
C PRO A 466 3.19 -6.99 21.73
N VAL A 467 3.67 -5.80 21.37
CA VAL A 467 3.68 -4.61 22.24
C VAL A 467 2.37 -3.81 22.21
N LEU A 468 1.35 -4.30 21.51
CA LEU A 468 -0.02 -3.79 21.48
C LEU A 468 -1.01 -4.83 22.05
N SER A 469 -0.56 -5.62 23.03
CA SER A 469 -1.31 -6.77 23.57
C SER A 469 -1.99 -6.52 24.91
N LEU A 470 -1.95 -5.31 25.46
CA LEU A 470 -2.53 -5.02 26.78
C LEU A 470 -4.07 -4.91 26.72
N PRO A 471 -4.81 -5.26 27.79
CA PRO A 471 -6.27 -5.13 27.83
C PRO A 471 -6.74 -3.67 28.02
N ASN A 472 -6.28 -2.77 27.15
CA ASN A 472 -6.61 -1.35 27.14
C ASN A 472 -7.08 -0.92 25.73
N ARG A 473 -7.71 0.25 25.64
CA ARG A 473 -8.27 0.77 24.37
C ARG A 473 -7.20 1.11 23.33
N VAL A 474 -6.03 1.58 23.79
CA VAL A 474 -4.90 1.90 22.91
C VAL A 474 -4.42 0.66 22.16
N SER A 475 -4.34 -0.48 22.86
CA SER A 475 -4.01 -1.78 22.28
C SER A 475 -5.14 -2.31 21.42
N LEU A 476 -6.40 -2.16 21.86
CA LEU A 476 -7.57 -2.59 21.11
C LEU A 476 -7.64 -1.95 19.71
N PHE A 477 -7.45 -0.63 19.64
CA PHE A 477 -7.34 0.11 18.39
C PHE A 477 -6.03 -0.21 17.66
N GLY A 478 -4.90 -0.08 18.36
CA GLY A 478 -3.56 -0.16 17.77
C GLY A 478 -3.25 -1.52 17.15
N GLN A 479 -3.62 -2.62 17.81
CA GLN A 479 -3.41 -3.96 17.24
C GLN A 479 -4.31 -4.20 16.02
N ALA A 480 -5.51 -3.63 15.99
CA ALA A 480 -6.44 -3.77 14.87
C ALA A 480 -5.94 -2.97 13.66
N PHE A 481 -5.44 -1.76 13.91
CA PHE A 481 -4.77 -0.93 12.92
C PHE A 481 -3.49 -1.59 12.37
N ALA A 482 -2.60 -2.06 13.25
CA ALA A 482 -1.39 -2.76 12.85
C ALA A 482 -1.71 -4.06 12.10
N PHE A 483 -2.77 -4.77 12.48
CA PHE A 483 -3.23 -5.96 11.76
C PHE A 483 -3.78 -5.64 10.37
N GLY A 484 -4.55 -4.56 10.22
CA GLY A 484 -4.98 -4.07 8.90
C GLY A 484 -3.79 -3.73 8.01
N LEU A 485 -2.79 -3.01 8.52
CA LEU A 485 -1.56 -2.71 7.80
C LEU A 485 -0.73 -3.96 7.45
N PHE A 486 -0.70 -4.96 8.35
CA PHE A 486 -0.08 -6.25 8.05
C PHE A 486 -0.75 -6.90 6.84
N LEU A 487 -2.09 -6.97 6.85
CA LEU A 487 -2.85 -7.53 5.74
C LEU A 487 -2.67 -6.71 4.46
N ASP A 488 -2.66 -5.38 4.53
CA ASP A 488 -2.43 -4.49 3.39
C ASP A 488 -1.09 -4.81 2.71
N GLY A 489 -0.03 -4.93 3.49
CA GLY A 489 1.30 -5.24 2.98
C GLY A 489 1.34 -6.59 2.26
N ILE A 490 0.89 -7.67 2.93
CA ILE A 490 0.93 -9.00 2.32
C ILE A 490 -0.09 -9.21 1.20
N GLY A 491 -1.20 -8.48 1.21
CA GLY A 491 -2.25 -8.61 0.20
C GLY A 491 -1.89 -7.91 -1.11
N ARG A 492 -1.22 -6.75 -1.02
CA ARG A 492 -0.85 -5.93 -2.18
C ARG A 492 0.52 -6.27 -2.76
N TRP A 493 1.51 -6.47 -1.89
CA TRP A 493 2.91 -6.68 -2.29
C TRP A 493 3.38 -8.12 -2.04
N GLY A 494 2.55 -8.96 -1.42
CA GLY A 494 2.99 -10.28 -1.01
C GLY A 494 3.99 -10.23 0.15
N TRP A 495 4.80 -11.29 0.26
CA TRP A 495 5.77 -11.46 1.34
C TRP A 495 7.14 -10.89 0.96
N ASP A 496 7.16 -9.60 0.58
CA ASP A 496 8.35 -8.91 0.07
C ASP A 496 9.52 -8.93 1.05
N SER A 497 10.74 -8.93 0.50
CA SER A 497 11.95 -9.08 1.29
C SER A 497 12.18 -7.89 2.22
N ILE A 498 12.90 -8.11 3.32
CA ILE A 498 13.45 -7.02 4.14
C ILE A 498 14.63 -6.32 3.43
N LEU A 499 15.23 -7.00 2.46
CA LEU A 499 16.35 -6.54 1.64
C LEU A 499 15.95 -6.57 0.17
N GLU A 500 15.93 -5.39 -0.44
CA GLU A 500 15.63 -5.23 -1.85
C GLU A 500 16.90 -4.92 -2.63
N ALA A 501 17.02 -5.44 -3.84
CA ALA A 501 18.13 -5.07 -4.72
C ALA A 501 18.05 -3.56 -5.01
N THR A 502 19.14 -2.82 -4.85
CA THR A 502 19.09 -1.35 -5.05
C THR A 502 18.62 -0.98 -6.46
N ALA A 503 18.96 -1.80 -7.45
CA ALA A 503 18.51 -1.62 -8.84
C ALA A 503 17.00 -1.79 -9.02
N SER A 504 16.33 -2.70 -8.29
CA SER A 504 14.87 -2.88 -8.40
C SER A 504 14.09 -1.75 -7.77
N LEU A 505 14.72 -0.96 -6.88
CA LEU A 505 14.10 0.19 -6.22
C LEU A 505 14.12 1.47 -7.06
N LEU A 506 14.91 1.52 -8.14
CA LEU A 506 14.97 2.68 -9.02
C LEU A 506 13.62 2.90 -9.73
N GLY A 507 12.99 1.81 -10.19
CA GLY A 507 11.77 1.91 -10.99
C GLY A 507 12.03 2.70 -12.27
N ASP A 508 11.26 3.76 -12.47
CA ASP A 508 11.39 4.74 -13.56
C ASP A 508 12.27 5.96 -13.20
N ALA A 509 13.00 5.94 -12.07
CA ALA A 509 13.92 7.01 -11.71
C ALA A 509 15.19 6.98 -12.58
N ALA A 510 15.81 8.14 -12.79
CA ALA A 510 17.14 8.23 -13.36
C ALA A 510 18.15 7.42 -12.53
N ALA A 511 18.96 6.60 -13.19
CA ALA A 511 19.94 5.73 -12.56
C ALA A 511 21.16 6.50 -12.01
N GLY A 512 21.31 7.78 -12.36
CA GLY A 512 22.47 8.60 -12.02
C GLY A 512 23.71 8.26 -12.86
N THR A 513 23.48 7.71 -14.04
CA THR A 513 24.51 7.45 -15.04
C THR A 513 25.02 8.75 -15.65
N GLY A 514 26.25 8.74 -16.16
CA GLY A 514 26.80 9.91 -16.85
C GLY A 514 26.02 10.19 -18.14
N THR A 515 25.82 11.46 -18.48
CA THR A 515 25.11 11.91 -19.68
C THR A 515 26.04 12.69 -20.61
N PRO A 516 25.74 12.80 -21.92
CA PRO A 516 26.44 13.72 -22.81
C PRO A 516 26.24 15.17 -22.38
N SER A 517 27.14 16.07 -22.80
CA SER A 517 26.94 17.51 -22.62
C SER A 517 26.83 18.22 -23.95
N PHE A 518 25.85 19.11 -24.09
CA PHE A 518 25.76 20.01 -25.23
C PHE A 518 26.92 21.00 -25.23
N LEU A 519 27.49 21.26 -26.40
CA LEU A 519 28.61 22.17 -26.55
C LEU A 519 28.13 23.59 -26.88
N SER A 520 28.81 24.60 -26.29
CA SER A 520 28.50 26.02 -26.47
C SER A 520 28.77 26.56 -27.88
N ASN A 521 29.39 25.77 -28.75
CA ASN A 521 29.57 26.08 -30.17
C ASN A 521 28.35 25.69 -31.03
N SER A 522 27.27 25.20 -30.42
CA SER A 522 26.01 24.96 -31.11
C SER A 522 25.46 26.27 -31.69
N THR A 523 25.09 26.24 -32.97
CA THR A 523 24.57 27.39 -33.72
C THR A 523 23.11 27.14 -34.08
N ALA A 524 22.45 28.14 -34.69
CA ALA A 524 21.10 27.97 -35.24
C ALA A 524 21.01 26.93 -36.39
N THR A 525 22.12 26.31 -36.80
CA THR A 525 22.15 25.31 -37.89
C THR A 525 22.79 23.99 -37.50
N ILE A 526 23.63 23.96 -36.46
CA ILE A 526 24.36 22.76 -36.03
C ILE A 526 24.24 22.63 -34.51
N LEU A 527 23.76 21.48 -34.06
CA LEU A 527 23.80 21.07 -32.66
C LEU A 527 25.03 20.19 -32.44
N SER A 528 25.81 20.46 -31.39
CA SER A 528 27.04 19.71 -31.08
C SER A 528 27.06 19.25 -29.63
N TRP A 529 27.71 18.11 -29.38
CA TRP A 529 27.82 17.51 -28.04
C TRP A 529 29.19 16.85 -27.83
N THR A 530 29.50 16.54 -26.58
CA THR A 530 30.72 15.83 -26.21
C THR A 530 30.78 14.45 -26.86
N PRO A 531 31.92 14.01 -27.42
CA PRO A 531 32.06 12.63 -27.89
C PRO A 531 32.16 11.65 -26.71
N GLY A 532 31.85 10.38 -26.95
CA GLY A 532 32.10 9.30 -25.99
C GLY A 532 33.59 9.19 -25.64
N ASN A 533 33.90 8.76 -24.42
CA ASN A 533 35.27 8.60 -23.94
C ASN A 533 35.70 7.11 -23.87
N ASP A 534 37.00 6.85 -23.71
CA ASP A 534 37.55 5.48 -23.66
C ASP A 534 36.94 4.61 -22.55
N SER A 535 36.54 5.23 -21.43
CA SER A 535 35.87 4.53 -20.33
C SER A 535 34.51 3.97 -20.77
N LEU A 536 33.70 4.76 -21.48
CA LEU A 536 32.41 4.33 -22.02
C LEU A 536 32.57 3.20 -23.05
N VAL A 537 33.60 3.28 -23.90
CA VAL A 537 33.94 2.19 -24.87
C VAL A 537 34.20 0.88 -24.14
N GLY A 538 34.91 0.92 -23.00
CA GLY A 538 35.15 -0.24 -22.15
C GLY A 538 33.88 -0.90 -21.60
N TYR A 539 32.76 -0.18 -21.52
CA TYR A 539 31.46 -0.70 -21.08
C TYR A 539 30.53 -1.14 -22.21
N GLY A 540 30.96 -1.06 -23.47
CA GLY A 540 30.14 -1.41 -24.64
C GLY A 540 29.37 -0.23 -25.23
N TYR A 541 29.91 0.99 -25.11
CA TYR A 541 29.39 2.16 -25.80
C TYR A 541 29.32 1.97 -27.32
N SER A 542 28.18 2.33 -27.91
CA SER A 542 27.93 2.16 -29.34
C SER A 542 27.54 3.43 -30.09
N GLY A 543 27.21 4.51 -29.37
CA GLY A 543 26.77 5.79 -29.93
C GLY A 543 25.93 6.62 -28.96
N ILE A 544 25.21 7.61 -29.47
CA ILE A 544 24.18 8.35 -28.73
C ILE A 544 22.77 8.03 -29.25
N THR A 545 21.78 8.32 -28.43
CA THR A 545 20.37 8.46 -28.81
C THR A 545 19.94 9.90 -28.52
N MET A 546 19.02 10.43 -29.33
CA MET A 546 18.52 11.79 -29.18
C MET A 546 16.99 11.80 -29.24
N LEU A 547 16.39 12.46 -28.25
CA LEU A 547 15.00 12.88 -28.30
C LEU A 547 14.94 14.30 -28.86
N VAL A 548 14.01 14.50 -29.79
CA VAL A 548 13.56 15.82 -30.26
C VAL A 548 12.08 15.89 -29.96
N ASP A 549 11.65 16.89 -29.21
CA ASP A 549 10.25 17.10 -28.83
C ASP A 549 9.60 15.85 -28.20
N ASP A 550 10.29 15.27 -27.22
CA ASP A 550 9.91 14.05 -26.50
C ASP A 550 9.79 12.77 -27.38
N ILE A 551 10.28 12.80 -28.62
CA ILE A 551 10.30 11.65 -29.54
C ILE A 551 11.73 11.30 -29.93
N GLN A 552 12.06 10.00 -29.94
CA GLN A 552 13.37 9.55 -30.39
C GLN A 552 13.55 9.79 -31.89
N SER A 553 14.51 10.64 -32.26
CA SER A 553 14.84 10.96 -33.66
C SER A 553 16.16 10.33 -34.12
N LEU A 554 17.08 10.04 -33.19
CA LEU A 554 18.33 9.36 -33.47
C LEU A 554 18.50 8.15 -32.58
N PHE A 555 19.01 7.07 -33.16
CA PHE A 555 19.35 5.84 -32.47
C PHE A 555 20.76 5.40 -32.86
N ASN A 556 21.59 5.14 -31.86
CA ASN A 556 22.95 4.61 -32.03
C ASN A 556 23.82 5.44 -32.99
N TYR A 557 23.74 6.77 -32.89
CA TYR A 557 24.45 7.70 -33.76
C TYR A 557 25.87 7.97 -33.25
N ASN A 558 26.87 7.87 -34.14
CA ASN A 558 28.29 7.94 -33.80
C ASN A 558 28.95 9.32 -34.02
N GLY A 559 28.20 10.31 -34.51
CA GLY A 559 28.71 11.67 -34.66
C GLY A 559 28.67 12.48 -33.36
N SER A 560 29.41 13.59 -33.34
CA SER A 560 29.46 14.56 -32.23
C SER A 560 28.69 15.86 -32.53
N GLY A 561 27.88 15.84 -33.59
CA GLY A 561 26.99 16.94 -33.95
C GLY A 561 26.09 16.57 -35.13
N LEU A 562 25.00 17.32 -35.29
CA LEU A 562 23.98 17.12 -36.32
C LEU A 562 23.57 18.47 -36.93
N ALA A 563 23.34 18.50 -38.25
CA ALA A 563 22.72 19.64 -38.89
C ALA A 563 21.21 19.65 -38.59
N LEU A 564 20.70 20.75 -38.05
CA LEU A 564 19.27 20.87 -37.68
C LEU A 564 18.33 20.75 -38.88
N ALA A 565 18.82 21.01 -40.10
CA ALA A 565 18.08 20.81 -41.33
C ALA A 565 17.65 19.35 -41.54
N ASP A 566 18.32 18.39 -40.90
CA ASP A 566 18.00 16.97 -40.99
C ASP A 566 16.81 16.57 -40.09
N LEU A 567 16.37 17.46 -39.18
CA LEU A 567 15.36 17.15 -38.15
C LEU A 567 13.93 17.61 -38.46
N SER A 568 13.66 18.12 -39.66
CA SER A 568 12.31 18.57 -40.09
C SER A 568 11.57 19.45 -39.06
N LEU A 569 12.30 20.33 -38.38
CA LEU A 569 11.78 21.19 -37.31
C LEU A 569 10.77 22.21 -37.85
N THR A 570 9.71 22.47 -37.07
CA THR A 570 8.66 23.42 -37.45
C THR A 570 9.11 24.85 -37.12
N ALA A 571 9.08 25.75 -38.09
CA ALA A 571 9.50 27.12 -37.87
C ALA A 571 8.52 27.89 -36.96
N GLY A 572 9.06 28.75 -36.08
CA GLY A 572 8.27 29.70 -35.28
C GLY A 572 7.83 29.19 -33.92
N MET A 573 8.35 28.05 -33.45
CA MET A 573 8.10 27.51 -32.12
C MET A 573 9.39 27.01 -31.46
N ASP A 574 9.32 26.72 -30.17
CA ASP A 574 10.44 26.20 -29.39
C ASP A 574 10.57 24.67 -29.59
N HIS A 575 11.80 24.16 -29.65
CA HIS A 575 12.10 22.73 -29.80
C HIS A 575 13.01 22.23 -28.68
N TYR A 576 12.78 21.00 -28.23
CA TYR A 576 13.44 20.43 -27.05
C TYR A 576 14.32 19.24 -27.41
N PHE A 577 15.56 19.24 -26.94
CA PHE A 577 16.57 18.23 -27.28
C PHE A 577 17.11 17.56 -26.03
N ARG A 578 17.14 16.23 -26.02
CA ARG A 578 17.73 15.45 -24.92
C ARG A 578 18.59 14.34 -25.47
N LEU A 579 19.76 14.12 -24.86
CA LEU A 579 20.73 13.13 -25.31
C LEU A 579 20.93 12.05 -24.25
N ALA A 580 21.15 10.82 -24.67
CA ALA A 580 21.67 9.76 -23.80
C ALA A 580 22.77 8.97 -24.52
N TRP A 581 23.67 8.38 -23.74
CA TRP A 581 24.62 7.40 -24.27
C TRP A 581 23.91 6.08 -24.54
N MET A 582 24.33 5.39 -25.60
CA MET A 582 23.91 4.03 -25.91
C MET A 582 25.01 3.05 -25.48
N VAL A 583 24.65 2.10 -24.61
CA VAL A 583 25.54 1.04 -24.11
C VAL A 583 24.84 -0.30 -24.25
N ASN A 584 25.49 -1.26 -24.93
CA ASN A 584 24.94 -2.60 -25.17
C ASN A 584 23.52 -2.60 -25.79
N GLY A 585 23.18 -1.58 -26.59
CA GLY A 585 21.88 -1.46 -27.25
C GLY A 585 20.77 -0.83 -26.42
N SER A 586 21.06 -0.35 -25.20
CA SER A 586 20.12 0.38 -24.35
C SER A 586 20.61 1.79 -24.06
N SER A 587 19.68 2.72 -23.89
CA SER A 587 19.97 4.07 -23.46
C SER A 587 20.33 4.11 -21.97
N LEU A 588 21.27 5.00 -21.63
CA LEU A 588 21.51 5.43 -20.27
C LEU A 588 20.55 6.60 -19.91
N ASP A 589 20.82 7.35 -18.86
CA ASP A 589 20.00 8.51 -18.51
C ASP A 589 20.08 9.59 -19.61
N TYR A 590 18.93 10.23 -19.85
CA TYR A 590 18.83 11.38 -20.74
C TYR A 590 19.21 12.68 -20.01
N THR A 591 19.86 13.59 -20.73
CA THR A 591 20.15 14.94 -20.25
C THR A 591 18.87 15.71 -19.88
N ASP A 592 19.07 16.77 -19.11
CA ASP A 592 18.14 17.90 -19.08
C ASP A 592 17.97 18.48 -20.50
N PRO A 593 16.81 19.10 -20.81
CA PRO A 593 16.51 19.56 -22.15
C PRO A 593 17.36 20.79 -22.54
N ALA A 594 17.95 20.73 -23.71
CA ALA A 594 18.37 21.92 -24.44
C ALA A 594 17.19 22.46 -25.25
N VAL A 595 17.01 23.77 -25.24
CA VAL A 595 15.89 24.44 -25.93
C VAL A 595 16.42 25.26 -27.08
N LEU A 596 15.93 24.99 -28.29
CA LEU A 596 16.06 25.88 -29.43
C LEU A 596 14.80 26.75 -29.47
N GLY A 597 14.93 28.01 -29.06
CA GLY A 597 13.82 28.94 -29.10
C GLY A 597 13.39 29.26 -30.53
N SER A 598 12.13 29.64 -30.70
CA SER A 598 11.52 30.16 -31.92
C SER A 598 12.29 31.33 -32.56
N ASN A 599 13.08 32.06 -31.76
CA ASN A 599 13.98 33.13 -32.19
C ASN A 599 15.35 32.64 -32.73
N GLY A 600 15.60 31.32 -32.74
CA GLY A 600 16.85 30.68 -33.14
C GLY A 600 17.96 30.70 -32.07
N SER A 601 17.65 31.09 -30.83
CA SER A 601 18.61 31.09 -29.72
C SER A 601 18.58 29.78 -28.94
N TRP A 602 19.73 29.37 -28.44
CA TRP A 602 19.87 28.17 -27.62
C TRP A 602 19.84 28.51 -26.12
N SER A 603 19.06 27.75 -25.36
CA SER A 603 19.19 27.61 -23.91
C SER A 603 19.71 26.21 -23.62
N LEU A 604 20.96 26.11 -23.17
CA LEU A 604 21.59 24.83 -22.85
C LEU A 604 21.45 24.53 -21.35
N PRO A 605 21.28 23.25 -20.97
CA PRO A 605 21.28 22.86 -19.57
C PRO A 605 22.65 23.16 -18.93
N SER A 606 22.62 23.58 -17.67
CA SER A 606 23.79 24.07 -16.92
C SER A 606 24.72 22.97 -16.44
#